data_AF-W2M3D3-F1
#
_entry.id   AF-W2M3D3-F1
#
_cell.length_a   1.000
_cell.length_b   1.000
_cell.length_c   1.000
_cell.angle_alpha   90.00
_cell.angle_beta   90.00
_cell.angle_gamma   90.00
#
_symmetry.space_group_name_H-M   'P 1'
#
loop_
_entity.id
_entity.type
_entity.pdbx_description
1 polymer ?
#
loop_
_entity_poly.entity_id
_entity_poly.type
_entity_poly.pdbx_seq_one_letter_code
_entity_poly.pdbx_strand_id
1 'polypeptide(L)'
;MRLYLKLIVFVLLVSGTTLVEAAQSKRHTVGSTRSLRVAKSTDNEERGIQDLTKALKTTFWLETGKSDDYVRNVLGLKNLSGDKLKTAPNYVYYEHFLHALEGRKLQSWLAKGKTTKSVWAEYKLDDIRAAQLKDNDGFKTYLRYAIMEDNHFYKQRIMEQPVKVDYSGTPAELSAKVDMWFTLNRPTWYVKKMLNLDRRSINTFLKSPNYLHYERFEMKTWMAKKYSTNAFWKDHKLNTVPVKQLESKRIYRKFVRYATMVDDESFQLYKSGQQFEKLKAGESEAEIKTKVAIWASKDRPFKYVQDMLGINGARDTLNANYKYFEDFVKRTNILKE
;
A
#
# COMPACT_ATOMS: atom_id res chain seq x y z
N MET A 1 13.72 8.91 -13.02
CA MET A 1 12.32 9.41 -12.94
C MET A 1 11.40 8.19 -12.85
N ARG A 2 10.93 7.81 -11.65
CA ARG A 2 9.93 6.73 -11.49
C ARG A 2 8.66 7.39 -10.97
N LEU A 3 7.66 7.52 -11.86
CA LEU A 3 6.33 7.98 -11.49
C LEU A 3 5.68 6.96 -10.57
N TYR A 4 5.20 7.43 -9.42
CA TYR A 4 4.26 6.70 -8.59
C TYR A 4 2.99 6.43 -9.41
N LEU A 5 2.75 5.16 -9.74
CA LEU A 5 1.48 4.71 -10.30
C LEU A 5 0.43 4.83 -9.20
N LYS A 6 -0.27 5.98 -9.16
CA LYS A 6 -1.51 6.12 -8.39
C LYS A 6 -2.53 5.21 -9.06
N LEU A 7 -2.81 4.06 -8.43
CA LEU A 7 -3.97 3.25 -8.77
C LEU A 7 -5.22 4.07 -8.42
N ILE A 8 -5.78 4.78 -9.41
CA ILE A 8 -7.09 5.41 -9.27
C ILE A 8 -8.11 4.29 -9.40
N VAL A 9 -8.64 3.84 -8.25
CA VAL A 9 -9.81 2.96 -8.23
C VAL A 9 -11.04 3.83 -8.51
N PHE A 10 -11.54 3.76 -9.74
CA PHE A 10 -12.86 4.31 -10.08
C PHE A 10 -13.94 3.44 -9.42
N VAL A 11 -14.52 3.92 -8.33
CA VAL A 11 -15.75 3.36 -7.77
C VAL A 11 -16.91 4.03 -8.50
N LEU A 12 -17.46 3.38 -9.51
CA LEU A 12 -18.74 3.77 -10.09
C LEU A 12 -19.86 3.40 -9.11
N LEU A 13 -20.25 4.37 -8.28
CA LEU A 13 -21.51 4.33 -7.53
C LEU A 13 -22.66 4.58 -8.51
N VAL A 14 -23.32 3.52 -8.95
CA VAL A 14 -24.64 3.63 -9.57
C VAL A 14 -25.65 3.74 -8.43
N SER A 15 -25.92 4.97 -8.01
CA SER A 15 -27.07 5.28 -7.15
C SER A 15 -28.27 5.51 -8.05
N GLY A 16 -29.21 4.56 -8.04
CA GLY A 16 -30.54 4.76 -8.60
C GLY A 16 -31.34 5.69 -7.68
N THR A 17 -31.87 6.78 -8.23
CA THR A 17 -32.94 7.54 -7.60
C THR A 17 -34.05 7.73 -8.61
N THR A 18 -35.22 7.24 -8.22
CA THR A 18 -36.51 7.35 -8.91
C THR A 18 -36.94 8.81 -9.10
N LEU A 19 -37.66 9.03 -10.20
CA LEU A 19 -38.31 10.25 -10.63
C LEU A 19 -39.26 10.84 -9.57
N VAL A 20 -39.22 12.16 -9.39
CA VAL A 20 -40.41 13.00 -9.19
C VAL A 20 -40.18 14.33 -9.92
N GLU A 21 -41.17 14.69 -10.70
CA GLU A 21 -41.30 15.86 -11.57
C GLU A 21 -41.90 17.05 -10.78
N ALA A 22 -41.39 18.27 -11.00
CA ALA A 22 -42.13 19.52 -10.78
C ALA A 22 -41.45 20.68 -11.52
N ALA A 23 -42.29 21.52 -12.09
CA ALA A 23 -42.04 22.41 -13.21
C ALA A 23 -41.65 23.85 -12.83
N GLN A 24 -41.47 24.67 -13.89
CA GLN A 24 -41.52 26.15 -13.97
C GLN A 24 -40.27 26.92 -13.48
N SER A 25 -39.81 28.02 -14.10
CA SER A 25 -40.21 28.82 -15.27
C SER A 25 -39.22 30.00 -15.40
N LYS A 26 -39.00 30.50 -16.64
CA LYS A 26 -38.53 31.86 -17.01
C LYS A 26 -37.04 32.16 -16.76
N ARG A 27 -36.29 32.87 -17.62
CA ARG A 27 -36.61 33.82 -18.70
C ARG A 27 -35.40 33.95 -19.64
N HIS A 28 -35.67 34.18 -20.93
CA HIS A 28 -34.73 34.65 -21.93
C HIS A 28 -34.29 36.10 -21.68
N THR A 29 -33.01 36.39 -21.93
CA THR A 29 -32.55 37.66 -22.51
C THR A 29 -31.47 37.40 -23.56
N VAL A 30 -31.57 38.14 -24.65
CA VAL A 30 -30.84 38.03 -25.93
C VAL A 30 -29.66 39.01 -25.93
N GLY A 31 -28.56 38.61 -26.59
CA GLY A 31 -27.76 39.56 -27.38
C GLY A 31 -26.26 39.54 -27.13
N SER A 32 -25.51 38.71 -27.87
CA SER A 32 -24.23 39.16 -28.43
C SER A 32 -23.77 38.26 -29.57
N THR A 33 -23.60 38.88 -30.72
CA THR A 33 -23.19 38.31 -32.00
C THR A 33 -21.75 37.78 -31.94
N ARG A 34 -21.57 36.47 -32.12
CA ARG A 34 -20.32 35.90 -32.64
C ARG A 34 -20.62 34.68 -33.48
N SER A 35 -20.43 34.84 -34.79
CA SER A 35 -20.42 33.77 -35.79
C SER A 35 -19.34 32.75 -35.40
N LEU A 36 -19.76 31.59 -34.90
CA LEU A 36 -18.90 30.43 -34.68
C LEU A 36 -19.04 29.54 -35.90
N ARG A 37 -17.93 29.41 -36.63
CA ARG A 37 -17.73 28.39 -37.65
C ARG A 37 -18.26 27.06 -37.12
N VAL A 38 -19.08 26.38 -37.93
CA VAL A 38 -19.40 24.96 -37.75
C VAL A 38 -18.08 24.19 -37.80
N ALA A 39 -17.45 24.02 -36.63
CA ALA A 39 -16.47 22.99 -36.41
C ALA A 39 -17.27 21.76 -36.00
N LYS A 40 -17.46 20.85 -36.95
CA LYS A 40 -17.90 19.49 -36.69
C LYS A 40 -16.90 18.86 -35.70
N SER A 41 -17.24 18.89 -34.42
CA SER A 41 -16.50 18.21 -33.36
C SER A 41 -17.12 16.82 -33.16
N THR A 42 -16.91 15.94 -34.14
CA THR A 42 -17.37 14.54 -34.03
C THR A 42 -16.51 13.68 -33.11
N ASP A 43 -15.36 14.15 -32.63
CA ASP A 43 -14.40 13.26 -31.96
C ASP A 43 -14.66 13.00 -30.47
N ASN A 44 -15.53 13.76 -29.79
CA ASN A 44 -15.81 13.54 -28.36
C ASN A 44 -17.08 12.73 -28.10
N GLU A 45 -18.13 12.94 -28.88
CA GLU A 45 -19.38 12.19 -28.73
C GLU A 45 -19.25 10.76 -29.30
N GLU A 46 -18.49 10.58 -30.39
CA GLU A 46 -18.27 9.28 -31.02
C GLU A 46 -17.38 8.37 -30.15
N ARG A 47 -16.47 8.94 -29.36
CA ARG A 47 -15.66 8.22 -28.37
C ARG A 47 -16.52 7.74 -27.19
N GLY A 48 -17.42 8.58 -26.69
CA GLY A 48 -18.37 8.20 -25.64
C GLY A 48 -19.38 7.12 -26.06
N ILE A 49 -19.85 7.18 -27.32
CA ILE A 49 -20.81 6.21 -27.88
C ILE A 49 -20.13 4.88 -28.23
N GLN A 50 -18.90 4.89 -28.77
CA GLN A 50 -18.13 3.66 -28.99
C GLN A 50 -17.72 2.96 -27.69
N ASP A 51 -17.37 3.71 -26.65
CA ASP A 51 -17.06 3.15 -25.33
C ASP A 51 -18.29 2.50 -24.67
N LEU A 52 -19.48 3.11 -24.81
CA LEU A 52 -20.74 2.51 -24.35
C LEU A 52 -21.05 1.18 -25.06
N THR A 53 -20.96 1.14 -26.40
CA THR A 53 -21.27 -0.07 -27.17
C THR A 53 -20.30 -1.22 -26.89
N LYS A 54 -19.04 -0.92 -26.54
CA LYS A 54 -18.01 -1.94 -26.24
C LYS A 54 -18.02 -2.38 -24.77
N ALA A 55 -18.36 -1.51 -23.82
CA ALA A 55 -18.64 -1.91 -22.43
C ALA A 55 -19.82 -2.88 -22.36
N LEU A 56 -20.91 -2.58 -23.09
CA LEU A 56 -22.07 -3.46 -23.25
C LEU A 56 -21.69 -4.82 -23.87
N LYS A 57 -20.78 -4.84 -24.86
CA LYS A 57 -20.25 -6.10 -25.45
C LYS A 57 -19.43 -6.92 -24.45
N THR A 58 -18.66 -6.27 -23.57
CA THR A 58 -17.88 -6.99 -22.56
C THR A 58 -18.81 -7.66 -21.54
N THR A 59 -19.83 -6.94 -21.07
CA THR A 59 -20.87 -7.50 -20.20
C THR A 59 -21.58 -8.68 -20.87
N PHE A 60 -21.96 -8.54 -22.15
CA PHE A 60 -22.56 -9.61 -22.94
C PHE A 60 -21.65 -10.84 -23.08
N TRP A 61 -20.36 -10.68 -23.41
CA TRP A 61 -19.44 -11.82 -23.53
C TRP A 61 -19.26 -12.57 -22.21
N LEU A 62 -19.25 -11.83 -21.11
CA LEU A 62 -19.19 -12.42 -19.79
C LEU A 62 -20.49 -13.18 -19.48
N GLU A 63 -21.66 -12.55 -19.66
CA GLU A 63 -22.98 -13.17 -19.39
C GLU A 63 -23.23 -14.42 -20.24
N THR A 64 -22.77 -14.41 -21.49
CA THR A 64 -22.90 -15.55 -22.41
C THR A 64 -21.75 -16.55 -22.33
N GLY A 65 -20.82 -16.39 -21.38
CA GLY A 65 -19.75 -17.33 -21.11
C GLY A 65 -18.78 -17.55 -22.29
N LYS A 66 -18.53 -16.51 -23.09
CA LYS A 66 -17.62 -16.63 -24.24
C LYS A 66 -16.18 -16.92 -23.80
N SER A 67 -15.51 -17.78 -24.56
CA SER A 67 -14.13 -18.19 -24.28
C SER A 67 -13.12 -17.08 -24.57
N ASP A 68 -11.93 -17.21 -23.96
CA ASP A 68 -10.79 -16.34 -24.22
C ASP A 68 -10.47 -16.23 -25.73
N ASP A 69 -10.40 -17.39 -26.39
CA ASP A 69 -10.13 -17.48 -27.84
C ASP A 69 -11.20 -16.77 -28.67
N TYR A 70 -12.47 -16.86 -28.28
CA TYR A 70 -13.55 -16.17 -28.98
C TYR A 70 -13.37 -14.66 -28.88
N VAL A 71 -13.12 -14.14 -27.68
CA VAL A 71 -12.96 -12.69 -27.45
C VAL A 71 -11.70 -12.18 -28.17
N ARG A 72 -10.58 -12.90 -28.10
CA ARG A 72 -9.37 -12.57 -28.87
C ARG A 72 -9.64 -12.54 -30.37
N ASN A 73 -10.40 -13.50 -30.91
CA ASN A 73 -10.75 -13.54 -32.32
C ASN A 73 -11.58 -12.32 -32.74
N VAL A 74 -12.64 -12.01 -31.98
CA VAL A 74 -13.53 -10.86 -32.27
C VAL A 74 -12.79 -9.52 -32.18
N LEU A 75 -11.79 -9.42 -31.31
CA LEU A 75 -10.96 -8.21 -31.16
C LEU A 75 -9.79 -8.13 -32.15
N GLY A 76 -9.61 -9.14 -33.02
CA GLY A 76 -8.49 -9.20 -33.97
C GLY A 76 -7.14 -9.49 -33.31
N LEU A 77 -7.14 -10.13 -32.14
CA LEU A 77 -5.96 -10.39 -31.31
C LEU A 77 -5.46 -11.84 -31.36
N LYS A 78 -6.17 -12.74 -32.05
CA LYS A 78 -5.95 -14.20 -32.03
C LYS A 78 -4.50 -14.62 -32.32
N ASN A 79 -3.79 -13.89 -33.17
CA ASN A 79 -2.42 -14.20 -33.60
C ASN A 79 -1.36 -13.29 -32.97
N LEU A 80 -1.73 -12.50 -31.96
CA LEU A 80 -0.81 -11.61 -31.26
C LEU A 80 -0.41 -12.21 -29.91
N SER A 81 0.86 -12.06 -29.55
CA SER A 81 1.40 -12.49 -28.26
C SER A 81 2.45 -11.51 -27.74
N GLY A 82 2.81 -11.64 -26.47
CA GLY A 82 3.84 -10.82 -25.82
C GLY A 82 3.55 -9.32 -25.95
N ASP A 83 4.59 -8.55 -26.27
CA ASP A 83 4.48 -7.09 -26.40
C ASP A 83 3.57 -6.68 -27.57
N LYS A 84 3.58 -7.44 -28.68
CA LYS A 84 2.73 -7.16 -29.85
C LYS A 84 1.24 -7.23 -29.49
N LEU A 85 0.86 -8.13 -28.59
CA LEU A 85 -0.51 -8.20 -28.07
C LEU A 85 -0.82 -6.96 -27.22
N LYS A 86 0.07 -6.60 -26.29
CA LYS A 86 -0.16 -5.51 -25.33
C LYS A 86 -0.22 -4.13 -25.99
N THR A 87 0.46 -3.94 -27.11
CA THR A 87 0.45 -2.67 -27.87
C THR A 87 -0.67 -2.59 -28.90
N ALA A 88 -1.48 -3.64 -29.07
CA ALA A 88 -2.54 -3.66 -30.07
C ALA A 88 -3.68 -2.69 -29.68
N PRO A 89 -4.28 -1.95 -30.64
CA PRO A 89 -5.32 -0.95 -30.34
C PRO A 89 -6.52 -1.50 -29.56
N ASN A 90 -6.89 -2.76 -29.77
CA ASN A 90 -8.03 -3.40 -29.12
C ASN A 90 -7.66 -4.17 -27.84
N TYR A 91 -6.39 -4.19 -27.43
CA TYR A 91 -5.94 -4.92 -26.24
C TYR A 91 -6.61 -4.39 -24.96
N VAL A 92 -6.85 -3.09 -24.85
CA VAL A 92 -7.53 -2.48 -23.69
C VAL A 92 -8.89 -3.12 -23.39
N TYR A 93 -9.64 -3.51 -24.42
CA TYR A 93 -10.95 -4.17 -24.24
C TYR A 93 -10.80 -5.64 -23.83
N TYR A 94 -9.77 -6.30 -24.35
CA TYR A 94 -9.43 -7.66 -23.94
C TYR A 94 -8.96 -7.69 -22.48
N GLU A 95 -8.14 -6.73 -22.07
CA GLU A 95 -7.72 -6.53 -20.68
C GLU A 95 -8.92 -6.27 -19.77
N HIS A 96 -9.86 -5.42 -20.18
CA HIS A 96 -11.10 -5.18 -19.45
C HIS A 96 -11.94 -6.47 -19.30
N PHE A 97 -12.07 -7.26 -20.37
CA PHE A 97 -12.75 -8.56 -20.32
C PHE A 97 -12.09 -9.52 -19.33
N LEU A 98 -10.76 -9.68 -19.39
CA LEU A 98 -10.01 -10.53 -18.45
C LEU A 98 -10.18 -10.04 -17.00
N HIS A 99 -10.13 -8.73 -16.78
CA HIS A 99 -10.30 -8.14 -15.46
C HIS A 99 -11.69 -8.41 -14.88
N ALA A 100 -12.73 -8.33 -15.70
CA ALA A 100 -14.11 -8.60 -15.31
C ALA A 100 -14.40 -10.11 -15.14
N LEU A 101 -13.80 -10.96 -15.98
CA LEU A 101 -13.86 -12.41 -15.85
C LEU A 101 -13.25 -12.87 -14.51
N GLU A 102 -12.07 -12.33 -14.17
CA GLU A 102 -11.47 -12.55 -12.85
C GLU A 102 -12.41 -12.02 -11.75
N GLY A 103 -13.02 -10.85 -11.92
CA GLY A 103 -14.00 -10.31 -10.97
C GLY A 103 -15.15 -11.29 -10.65
N ARG A 104 -15.70 -11.99 -11.64
CA ARG A 104 -16.74 -13.03 -11.43
C ARG A 104 -16.21 -14.24 -10.68
N LYS A 105 -14.99 -14.68 -10.99
CA LYS A 105 -14.31 -15.75 -10.24
C LYS A 105 -14.18 -15.37 -8.77
N LEU A 106 -13.72 -14.14 -8.48
CA LEU A 106 -13.57 -13.63 -7.12
C LEU A 106 -14.91 -13.51 -6.39
N GLN A 107 -15.97 -13.05 -7.06
CA GLN A 107 -17.32 -13.03 -6.49
C GLN A 107 -17.83 -14.44 -6.16
N SER A 108 -17.58 -15.41 -7.03
CA SER A 108 -17.92 -16.82 -6.76
C SER A 108 -17.15 -17.37 -5.55
N TRP A 109 -15.86 -17.03 -5.41
CA TRP A 109 -15.07 -17.38 -4.23
C TRP A 109 -15.67 -16.78 -2.94
N LEU A 110 -16.03 -15.49 -2.98
CA LEU A 110 -16.65 -14.82 -1.85
C LEU A 110 -18.00 -15.46 -1.47
N ALA A 111 -18.87 -15.71 -2.46
CA ALA A 111 -20.17 -16.34 -2.25
C ALA A 111 -20.06 -17.76 -1.68
N LYS A 112 -18.99 -18.49 -2.03
CA LYS A 112 -18.68 -19.83 -1.51
C LYS A 112 -17.92 -19.81 -0.18
N GLY A 113 -17.63 -18.63 0.37
CA GLY A 113 -16.88 -18.49 1.63
C GLY A 113 -15.43 -18.98 1.56
N LYS A 114 -14.79 -18.92 0.39
CA LYS A 114 -13.38 -19.32 0.23
C LYS A 114 -12.50 -18.35 1.02
N THR A 115 -11.67 -18.84 1.94
CA THR A 115 -10.86 -17.94 2.79
C THR A 115 -9.65 -17.40 2.03
N THR A 116 -9.19 -16.19 2.38
CA THR A 116 -7.93 -15.62 1.87
C THR A 116 -6.74 -16.56 2.05
N LYS A 117 -6.66 -17.25 3.20
CA LYS A 117 -5.64 -18.27 3.48
C LYS A 117 -5.66 -19.43 2.46
N SER A 118 -6.85 -19.90 2.09
CA SER A 118 -6.95 -20.99 1.11
C SER A 118 -6.48 -20.54 -0.29
N VAL A 119 -6.74 -19.29 -0.66
CA VAL A 119 -6.26 -18.71 -1.92
C VAL A 119 -4.74 -18.52 -1.87
N TRP A 120 -4.20 -18.06 -0.74
CA TRP A 120 -2.75 -17.94 -0.53
C TRP A 120 -2.03 -19.27 -0.72
N ALA A 121 -2.56 -20.34 -0.13
CA ALA A 121 -2.04 -21.69 -0.25
C ALA A 121 -2.19 -22.26 -1.68
N GLU A 122 -3.33 -22.03 -2.34
CA GLU A 122 -3.58 -22.48 -3.72
C GLU A 122 -2.53 -21.93 -4.70
N TYR A 123 -2.13 -20.66 -4.51
CA TYR A 123 -1.08 -20.03 -5.31
C TYR A 123 0.34 -20.27 -4.78
N LYS A 124 0.53 -21.08 -3.72
CA LYS A 124 1.82 -21.41 -3.11
C LYS A 124 2.66 -20.17 -2.78
N LEU A 125 2.01 -19.14 -2.24
CA LEU A 125 2.64 -17.83 -2.06
C LEU A 125 3.70 -17.82 -0.95
N ASP A 126 3.71 -18.81 -0.06
CA ASP A 126 4.79 -18.99 0.93
C ASP A 126 6.12 -19.41 0.27
N ASP A 127 6.10 -20.04 -0.92
CA ASP A 127 7.30 -20.47 -1.64
C ASP A 127 7.92 -19.33 -2.49
N ILE A 128 7.22 -18.20 -2.61
CA ILE A 128 7.66 -17.06 -3.41
C ILE A 128 8.53 -16.15 -2.56
N ARG A 129 9.72 -15.80 -3.07
CA ARG A 129 10.63 -14.86 -2.41
C ARG A 129 9.93 -13.51 -2.20
N ALA A 130 10.03 -12.95 -1.00
CA ALA A 130 9.36 -11.70 -0.64
C ALA A 130 9.62 -10.53 -1.62
N ALA A 131 10.82 -10.46 -2.20
CA ALA A 131 11.18 -9.42 -3.19
C ALA A 131 10.44 -9.55 -4.53
N GLN A 132 9.99 -10.75 -4.89
CA GLN A 132 9.31 -11.07 -6.15
C GLN A 132 7.78 -11.20 -5.97
N LEU A 133 7.31 -11.26 -4.73
CA LEU A 133 5.92 -11.54 -4.40
C LEU A 133 4.96 -10.55 -5.08
N LYS A 134 5.28 -9.25 -5.10
CA LYS A 134 4.41 -8.22 -5.70
C LYS A 134 4.25 -8.36 -7.22
N ASP A 135 5.24 -8.93 -7.89
CA ASP A 135 5.24 -9.09 -9.34
C ASP A 135 4.60 -10.41 -9.78
N ASN A 136 4.42 -11.35 -8.85
CA ASN A 136 3.78 -12.65 -9.08
C ASN A 136 2.27 -12.48 -9.39
N ASP A 137 1.81 -13.09 -10.48
CA ASP A 137 0.41 -12.96 -10.91
C ASP A 137 -0.58 -13.61 -9.93
N GLY A 138 -0.21 -14.74 -9.30
CA GLY A 138 -1.01 -15.36 -8.24
C GLY A 138 -1.19 -14.44 -7.03
N PHE A 139 -0.14 -13.71 -6.64
CA PHE A 139 -0.23 -12.70 -5.58
C PHE A 139 -1.13 -11.52 -5.98
N LYS A 140 -1.11 -11.08 -7.24
CA LYS A 140 -2.01 -10.02 -7.74
C LYS A 140 -3.48 -10.46 -7.65
N THR A 141 -3.79 -11.69 -8.09
CA THR A 141 -5.14 -12.27 -7.94
C THR A 141 -5.53 -12.42 -6.46
N TYR A 142 -4.62 -12.92 -5.61
CA TYR A 142 -4.83 -12.99 -4.16
C TYR A 142 -5.15 -11.62 -3.58
N LEU A 143 -4.37 -10.59 -3.91
CA LEU A 143 -4.55 -9.23 -3.37
C LEU A 143 -5.90 -8.64 -3.80
N ARG A 144 -6.30 -8.82 -5.07
CA ARG A 144 -7.63 -8.43 -5.56
C ARG A 144 -8.74 -9.12 -4.76
N TYR A 145 -8.58 -10.42 -4.48
CA TYR A 145 -9.55 -11.16 -3.67
C TYR A 145 -9.59 -10.68 -2.22
N ALA A 146 -8.43 -10.51 -1.58
CA ALA A 146 -8.32 -10.06 -0.21
C ALA A 146 -8.94 -8.66 -0.01
N ILE A 147 -8.78 -7.75 -0.98
CA ILE A 147 -9.44 -6.44 -0.97
C ILE A 147 -10.97 -6.59 -1.07
N MET A 148 -11.46 -7.50 -1.93
CA MET A 148 -12.90 -7.74 -2.08
C MET A 148 -13.52 -8.30 -0.79
N GLU A 149 -12.90 -9.34 -0.20
CA GLU A 149 -13.31 -9.93 1.08
C GLU A 149 -13.27 -8.88 2.20
N ASP A 150 -12.17 -8.12 2.30
CA ASP A 150 -12.01 -7.09 3.32
C ASP A 150 -13.04 -5.95 3.19
N ASN A 151 -13.32 -5.49 1.97
CA ASN A 151 -14.39 -4.50 1.74
C ASN A 151 -15.76 -5.03 2.16
N HIS A 152 -16.04 -6.31 1.87
CA HIS A 152 -17.27 -6.97 2.28
C HIS A 152 -17.40 -7.04 3.81
N PHE A 153 -16.34 -7.47 4.50
CA PHE A 153 -16.30 -7.53 5.97
C PHE A 153 -16.37 -6.16 6.62
N TYR A 154 -15.65 -5.17 6.09
CA TYR A 154 -15.70 -3.80 6.57
C TYR A 154 -17.12 -3.23 6.46
N LYS A 155 -17.77 -3.38 5.30
CA LYS A 155 -19.15 -2.93 5.08
C LYS A 155 -20.13 -3.59 6.06
N GLN A 156 -20.09 -4.92 6.18
CA GLN A 156 -20.93 -5.64 7.14
C GLN A 156 -20.70 -5.16 8.56
N ARG A 157 -19.45 -4.92 8.93
CA ARG A 157 -19.10 -4.46 10.28
C ARG A 157 -19.66 -3.08 10.59
N ILE A 158 -19.61 -2.15 9.64
CA ILE A 158 -20.23 -0.81 9.78
C ILE A 158 -21.75 -0.92 9.88
N MET A 159 -22.35 -1.90 9.21
CA MET A 159 -23.77 -2.23 9.30
C MET A 159 -24.13 -3.09 10.53
N GLU A 160 -23.20 -3.27 11.47
CA GLU A 160 -23.34 -4.10 12.68
C GLU A 160 -23.76 -5.55 12.43
N GLN A 161 -23.56 -6.04 11.22
CA GLN A 161 -23.85 -7.42 10.86
C GLN A 161 -22.77 -8.35 11.42
N PRO A 162 -23.14 -9.56 11.86
CA PRO A 162 -22.19 -10.55 12.34
C PRO A 162 -21.30 -10.99 11.18
N VAL A 163 -19.98 -10.90 11.37
CA VAL A 163 -18.98 -11.37 10.40
C VAL A 163 -18.18 -12.48 11.06
N LYS A 164 -18.19 -13.67 10.45
CA LYS A 164 -17.30 -14.76 10.82
C LYS A 164 -15.94 -14.52 10.15
N VAL A 165 -15.00 -13.97 10.90
CA VAL A 165 -13.64 -13.71 10.40
C VAL A 165 -12.77 -14.94 10.64
N ASP A 166 -12.10 -15.41 9.58
CA ASP A 166 -10.97 -16.33 9.73
C ASP A 166 -9.75 -15.53 10.19
N TYR A 167 -9.36 -15.76 11.44
CA TYR A 167 -8.19 -15.11 12.05
C TYR A 167 -6.88 -15.86 11.79
N SER A 168 -6.95 -17.00 11.09
CA SER A 168 -5.77 -17.75 10.72
C SER A 168 -5.09 -17.15 9.49
N GLY A 169 -3.80 -17.40 9.37
CA GLY A 169 -2.98 -16.93 8.26
C GLY A 169 -1.51 -17.14 8.58
N THR A 170 -0.68 -17.30 7.56
CA THR A 170 0.77 -17.39 7.76
C THR A 170 1.33 -16.01 8.11
N PRO A 171 2.49 -15.90 8.76
CA PRO A 171 3.12 -14.61 9.03
C PRO A 171 3.35 -13.77 7.75
N ALA A 172 3.60 -14.42 6.61
CA ALA A 172 3.76 -13.77 5.31
C ALA A 172 2.42 -13.22 4.80
N GLU A 173 1.36 -14.03 4.86
CA GLU A 173 0.01 -13.59 4.48
C GLU A 173 -0.47 -12.41 5.33
N LEU A 174 -0.32 -12.49 6.66
CA LEU A 174 -0.71 -11.42 7.58
C LEU A 174 0.10 -10.14 7.33
N SER A 175 1.37 -10.26 6.96
CA SER A 175 2.19 -9.11 6.56
C SER A 175 1.65 -8.44 5.29
N ALA A 176 1.23 -9.22 4.29
CA ALA A 176 0.58 -8.70 3.09
C ALA A 176 -0.78 -8.04 3.39
N LYS A 177 -1.58 -8.63 4.29
CA LYS A 177 -2.85 -8.04 4.74
C LYS A 177 -2.65 -6.72 5.49
N VAL A 178 -1.59 -6.61 6.31
CA VAL A 178 -1.21 -5.32 6.95
C VAL A 178 -0.88 -4.25 5.92
N ASP A 179 -0.13 -4.60 4.86
CA ASP A 179 0.17 -3.67 3.78
C ASP A 179 -1.12 -3.23 3.06
N MET A 180 -2.00 -4.18 2.75
CA MET A 180 -3.32 -3.93 2.15
C MET A 180 -4.18 -3.00 3.03
N TRP A 181 -4.37 -3.31 4.31
CA TRP A 181 -5.19 -2.50 5.22
C TRP A 181 -4.65 -1.08 5.38
N PHE A 182 -3.33 -0.91 5.39
CA PHE A 182 -2.70 0.40 5.38
C PHE A 182 -3.02 1.18 4.08
N THR A 183 -2.86 0.55 2.91
CA THR A 183 -3.21 1.17 1.62
C THR A 183 -4.70 1.52 1.51
N LEU A 184 -5.58 0.71 2.09
CA LEU A 184 -7.02 0.96 2.16
C LEU A 184 -7.44 1.97 3.23
N ASN A 185 -6.48 2.56 3.97
CA ASN A 185 -6.74 3.46 5.10
C ASN A 185 -7.71 2.89 6.14
N ARG A 186 -7.60 1.58 6.43
CA ARG A 186 -8.48 0.95 7.43
C ARG A 186 -8.23 1.55 8.82
N PRO A 187 -9.28 1.75 9.62
CA PRO A 187 -9.12 2.32 10.94
C PRO A 187 -8.45 1.33 11.90
N THR A 188 -7.71 1.85 12.87
CA THR A 188 -6.95 1.07 13.86
C THR A 188 -7.80 0.02 14.59
N TRP A 189 -9.03 0.37 14.97
CA TRP A 189 -9.94 -0.56 15.65
C TRP A 189 -10.28 -1.77 14.76
N TYR A 190 -10.42 -1.55 13.45
CA TYR A 190 -10.75 -2.61 12.49
C TYR A 190 -9.56 -3.55 12.33
N VAL A 191 -8.36 -3.01 12.14
CA VAL A 191 -7.15 -3.84 12.02
C VAL A 191 -6.88 -4.64 13.30
N LYS A 192 -7.08 -4.06 14.49
CA LYS A 192 -7.03 -4.82 15.75
C LYS A 192 -8.00 -6.00 15.73
N LYS A 193 -9.25 -5.77 15.33
CA LYS A 193 -10.25 -6.83 15.23
C LYS A 193 -9.84 -7.91 14.23
N MET A 194 -9.40 -7.53 13.03
CA MET A 194 -9.00 -8.48 11.98
C MET A 194 -7.77 -9.31 12.37
N LEU A 195 -6.91 -8.79 13.25
CA LEU A 195 -5.78 -9.52 13.82
C LEU A 195 -6.15 -10.33 15.07
N ASN A 196 -7.45 -10.42 15.40
CA ASN A 196 -7.97 -11.03 16.62
C ASN A 196 -7.34 -10.43 17.87
N LEU A 197 -7.16 -9.11 17.94
CA LEU A 197 -6.54 -8.42 19.07
C LEU A 197 -7.54 -7.54 19.84
N ASP A 198 -8.81 -7.53 19.43
CA ASP A 198 -9.87 -6.83 20.14
C ASP A 198 -10.26 -7.57 21.43
N ARG A 199 -10.69 -6.79 22.45
CA ARG A 199 -11.24 -7.31 23.71
C ARG A 199 -10.33 -8.30 24.46
N ARG A 200 -9.02 -8.04 24.46
CA ARG A 200 -8.01 -8.80 25.22
C ARG A 200 -7.53 -8.03 26.45
N SER A 201 -7.12 -8.75 27.49
CA SER A 201 -6.29 -8.15 28.55
C SER A 201 -5.00 -7.59 27.94
N ILE A 202 -4.42 -6.56 28.55
CA ILE A 202 -3.16 -5.98 28.07
C ILE A 202 -2.06 -7.04 27.94
N ASN A 203 -1.95 -7.97 28.89
CA ASN A 203 -0.94 -9.02 28.86
C ASN A 203 -1.17 -10.00 27.69
N THR A 204 -2.42 -10.40 27.45
CA THR A 204 -2.78 -11.29 26.33
C THR A 204 -2.56 -10.60 24.98
N PHE A 205 -2.90 -9.31 24.89
CA PHE A 205 -2.68 -8.49 23.69
C PHE A 205 -1.20 -8.44 23.32
N LEU A 206 -0.32 -8.23 24.30
CA LEU A 206 1.11 -8.06 24.08
C LEU A 206 1.88 -9.36 23.82
N LYS A 207 1.38 -10.49 24.34
CA LYS A 207 1.99 -11.81 24.11
C LYS A 207 1.53 -12.47 22.81
N SER A 208 0.51 -11.92 22.14
CA SER A 208 0.02 -12.46 20.88
C SER A 208 1.07 -12.35 19.77
N PRO A 209 1.30 -13.39 18.96
CA PRO A 209 2.18 -13.28 17.78
C PRO A 209 1.66 -12.23 16.79
N ASN A 210 0.35 -12.03 16.72
CA ASN A 210 -0.26 -11.02 15.84
C ASN A 210 0.01 -9.58 16.28
N TYR A 211 0.54 -9.37 17.50
CA TYR A 211 0.88 -8.05 18.00
C TYR A 211 1.93 -7.36 17.12
N LEU A 212 2.91 -8.10 16.58
CA LEU A 212 3.94 -7.54 15.71
C LEU A 212 3.36 -7.04 14.38
N HIS A 213 2.36 -7.72 13.82
CA HIS A 213 1.64 -7.26 12.63
C HIS A 213 0.87 -5.96 12.92
N TYR A 214 0.26 -5.86 14.11
CA TYR A 214 -0.41 -4.64 14.55
C TYR A 214 0.57 -3.48 14.77
N GLU A 215 1.72 -3.72 15.42
CA GLU A 215 2.76 -2.70 15.57
C GLU A 215 3.27 -2.20 14.21
N ARG A 216 3.48 -3.11 13.24
CA ARG A 216 3.88 -2.73 11.89
C ARG A 216 2.84 -1.83 11.21
N PHE A 217 1.54 -2.13 11.39
CA PHE A 217 0.46 -1.28 10.90
C PHE A 217 0.53 0.12 11.52
N GLU A 218 0.65 0.22 12.86
CA GLU A 218 0.78 1.51 13.55
C GLU A 218 1.98 2.31 13.04
N MET A 219 3.15 1.67 12.91
CA MET A 219 4.37 2.30 12.41
C MET A 219 4.21 2.86 11.00
N LYS A 220 3.54 2.13 10.11
CA LYS A 220 3.21 2.65 8.76
C LYS A 220 2.30 3.87 8.83
N THR A 221 1.27 3.83 9.69
CA THR A 221 0.40 4.99 9.91
C THR A 221 1.17 6.20 10.47
N TRP A 222 2.14 5.97 11.36
CA TRP A 222 3.01 7.00 11.91
C TRP A 222 3.91 7.63 10.85
N MET A 223 4.54 6.81 9.99
CA MET A 223 5.35 7.30 8.87
C MET A 223 4.52 8.14 7.90
N ALA A 224 3.32 7.68 7.52
CA ALA A 224 2.41 8.42 6.65
C ALA A 224 2.02 9.79 7.24
N LYS A 225 1.95 9.89 8.57
CA LYS A 225 1.67 11.13 9.32
C LYS A 225 2.94 11.93 9.65
N LYS A 226 4.11 11.52 9.16
CA LYS A 226 5.41 12.13 9.45
C LYS A 226 5.72 12.24 10.96
N TYR A 227 5.25 11.28 11.75
CA TYR A 227 5.55 11.22 13.18
C TYR A 227 7.04 10.90 13.38
N SER A 228 7.83 11.83 13.92
CA SER A 228 9.28 11.64 13.96
C SER A 228 9.72 10.63 15.02
N THR A 229 10.90 10.03 14.82
CA THR A 229 11.55 9.17 15.83
C THR A 229 11.84 9.94 17.12
N ASN A 230 12.18 11.23 17.03
CA ASN A 230 12.38 12.09 18.19
C ASN A 230 11.08 12.35 18.96
N ALA A 231 9.96 12.57 18.25
CA ALA A 231 8.65 12.71 18.88
C ALA A 231 8.26 11.41 19.58
N PHE A 232 8.43 10.25 18.93
CA PHE A 232 8.25 8.95 19.58
C PHE A 232 9.08 8.84 20.87
N TRP A 233 10.36 9.20 20.81
CA TRP A 233 11.28 9.09 21.93
C TRP A 233 10.80 9.92 23.14
N LYS A 234 10.36 11.15 22.90
CA LYS A 234 9.85 12.07 23.94
C LYS A 234 8.48 11.66 24.47
N ASP A 235 7.53 11.37 23.59
CA ASP A 235 6.15 11.01 23.96
C ASP A 235 6.10 9.74 24.82
N HIS A 236 7.04 8.82 24.60
CA HIS A 236 7.17 7.58 25.36
C HIS A 236 8.18 7.66 26.52
N LYS A 237 8.65 8.88 26.85
CA LYS A 237 9.56 9.16 27.97
C LYS A 237 10.84 8.33 27.95
N LEU A 238 11.35 7.98 26.75
CA LEU A 238 12.62 7.25 26.64
C LEU A 238 13.81 8.12 27.07
N ASN A 239 13.68 9.44 26.99
CA ASN A 239 14.66 10.40 27.51
C ASN A 239 14.82 10.36 29.04
N THR A 240 13.85 9.81 29.78
CA THR A 240 13.93 9.68 31.25
C THR A 240 14.39 8.31 31.70
N VAL A 241 14.60 7.37 30.78
CA VAL A 241 15.07 6.01 31.10
C VAL A 241 16.60 6.00 31.12
N PRO A 242 17.25 5.52 32.19
CA PRO A 242 18.70 5.37 32.21
C PRO A 242 19.19 4.50 31.05
N VAL A 243 20.26 4.92 30.37
CA VAL A 243 20.79 4.25 29.16
C VAL A 243 20.97 2.73 29.37
N LYS A 244 21.56 2.34 30.49
CA LYS A 244 21.78 0.93 30.88
C LYS A 244 20.50 0.09 31.03
N GLN A 245 19.33 0.72 31.12
CA GLN A 245 18.03 0.05 31.25
C GLN A 245 17.20 0.08 29.97
N LEU A 246 17.60 0.85 28.94
CA LEU A 246 16.81 1.05 27.72
C LEU A 246 16.43 -0.28 27.05
N GLU A 247 17.42 -1.15 26.83
CA GLU A 247 17.24 -2.41 26.10
C GLU A 247 16.20 -3.35 26.74
N SER A 248 16.08 -3.30 28.07
CA SER A 248 15.08 -4.08 28.81
C SER A 248 13.64 -3.60 28.56
N LYS A 249 13.46 -2.33 28.17
CA LYS A 249 12.13 -1.74 28.00
C LYS A 249 11.51 -2.20 26.69
N ARG A 250 10.29 -2.75 26.77
CA ARG A 250 9.52 -3.12 25.57
C ARG A 250 9.31 -1.95 24.62
N ILE A 251 9.09 -0.74 25.16
CA ILE A 251 8.86 0.45 24.36
C ILE A 251 10.12 0.92 23.61
N TYR A 252 11.31 0.70 24.17
CA TYR A 252 12.57 0.91 23.46
C TYR A 252 12.72 -0.08 22.30
N ARG A 253 12.41 -1.37 22.49
CA ARG A 253 12.40 -2.35 21.38
C ARG A 253 11.40 -1.95 20.27
N LYS A 254 10.26 -1.34 20.63
CA LYS A 254 9.31 -0.76 19.66
C LYS A 254 9.91 0.43 18.92
N PHE A 255 10.63 1.32 19.63
CA PHE A 255 11.39 2.41 19.00
C PHE A 255 12.41 1.89 18.00
N VAL A 256 13.22 0.88 18.35
CA VAL A 256 14.24 0.33 17.46
C VAL A 256 13.61 -0.17 16.15
N ARG A 257 12.49 -0.91 16.22
CA ARG A 257 11.74 -1.33 15.03
C ARG A 257 11.25 -0.14 14.21
N TYR A 258 10.69 0.87 14.87
CA TYR A 258 10.19 2.07 14.20
C TYR A 258 11.29 2.87 13.51
N ALA A 259 12.39 3.15 14.23
CA ALA A 259 13.54 3.86 13.71
C ALA A 259 14.21 3.10 12.56
N THR A 260 14.23 1.76 12.60
CA THR A 260 14.71 0.93 11.48
C THR A 260 13.83 1.09 10.24
N MET A 261 12.51 1.14 10.39
CA MET A 261 11.60 1.37 9.25
C MET A 261 11.77 2.76 8.64
N VAL A 262 11.92 3.79 9.47
CA VAL A 262 12.20 5.17 9.02
C VAL A 262 13.55 5.24 8.31
N ASP A 263 14.58 4.58 8.84
CA ASP A 263 15.90 4.49 8.20
C ASP A 263 15.85 3.74 6.86
N ASP A 264 15.13 2.62 6.78
CA ASP A 264 14.94 1.88 5.52
C ASP A 264 14.31 2.76 4.43
N GLU A 265 13.31 3.60 4.77
CA GLU A 265 12.71 4.57 3.85
C GLU A 265 13.70 5.66 3.44
N SER A 266 14.38 6.30 4.41
CA SER A 266 15.40 7.32 4.14
C SER A 266 16.52 6.78 3.24
N PHE A 267 16.93 5.52 3.42
CA PHE A 267 17.92 4.89 2.57
C PHE A 267 17.42 4.62 1.14
N GLN A 268 16.13 4.29 0.95
CA GLN A 268 15.57 4.20 -0.41
C GLN A 268 15.53 5.57 -1.10
N LEU A 269 15.22 6.64 -0.36
CA LEU A 269 15.24 8.01 -0.88
C LEU A 269 16.67 8.41 -1.27
N TYR A 270 17.66 8.14 -0.42
CA TYR A 270 19.07 8.34 -0.71
C TYR A 270 19.50 7.66 -2.01
N LYS A 271 19.20 6.36 -2.17
CA LYS A 271 19.54 5.60 -3.39
C LYS A 271 18.85 6.14 -4.65
N SER A 272 17.69 6.78 -4.51
CA SER A 272 16.97 7.36 -5.64
C SER A 272 17.34 8.82 -5.93
N GLY A 273 18.30 9.38 -5.19
CA GLY A 273 18.71 10.79 -5.30
C GLY A 273 17.65 11.76 -4.80
N GLN A 274 16.66 11.28 -4.04
CA GLN A 274 15.62 12.09 -3.43
C GLN A 274 16.08 12.64 -2.10
N GLN A 275 15.53 13.79 -1.72
CA GLN A 275 15.77 14.38 -0.40
C GLN A 275 15.21 13.47 0.69
N PHE A 276 16.01 13.23 1.73
CA PHE A 276 15.64 12.46 2.91
C PHE A 276 15.87 13.28 4.18
N GLU A 277 15.18 12.91 5.25
CA GLU A 277 15.28 13.60 6.54
C GLU A 277 16.59 13.20 7.25
N LYS A 278 17.42 14.21 7.53
CA LYS A 278 18.65 14.08 8.33
C LYS A 278 18.32 14.20 9.82
N LEU A 279 19.35 13.99 10.66
CA LEU A 279 19.25 14.18 12.10
C LEU A 279 18.66 15.55 12.47
N LYS A 280 17.64 15.56 13.33
CA LYS A 280 16.95 16.79 13.76
C LYS A 280 17.63 17.42 14.98
N ALA A 281 17.53 18.75 15.08
CA ALA A 281 17.91 19.46 16.30
C ALA A 281 17.05 18.97 17.49
N GLY A 282 17.68 18.73 18.65
CA GLY A 282 16.99 18.28 19.87
C GLY A 282 16.82 16.76 20.02
N GLU A 283 17.51 15.97 19.19
CA GLU A 283 17.69 14.54 19.42
C GLU A 283 18.67 14.28 20.57
N SER A 284 18.31 13.38 21.49
CA SER A 284 19.17 13.05 22.64
C SER A 284 20.32 12.15 22.21
N GLU A 285 21.47 12.25 22.90
CA GLU A 285 22.63 11.40 22.61
C GLU A 285 22.29 9.90 22.61
N ALA A 286 21.42 9.45 23.51
CA ALA A 286 20.97 8.05 23.57
C ALA A 286 20.15 7.63 22.34
N GLU A 287 19.30 8.54 21.84
CA GLU A 287 18.53 8.30 20.61
C GLU A 287 19.47 8.18 19.39
N ILE A 288 20.44 9.09 19.27
CA ILE A 288 21.41 9.11 18.17
C ILE A 288 22.27 7.85 18.19
N LYS A 289 22.78 7.44 19.36
CA LYS A 289 23.52 6.18 19.54
C LYS A 289 22.70 4.95 19.13
N THR A 290 21.39 4.99 19.37
CA THR A 290 20.49 3.92 18.92
C THR A 290 20.40 3.88 17.38
N LYS A 291 20.27 5.05 16.72
CA LYS A 291 20.28 5.15 15.25
C LYS A 291 21.61 4.69 14.66
N VAL A 292 22.73 5.04 15.27
CA VAL A 292 24.07 4.55 14.92
C VAL A 292 24.16 3.03 14.95
N ALA A 293 23.65 2.40 16.02
CA ALA A 293 23.60 0.95 16.11
C ALA A 293 22.74 0.32 15.00
N ILE A 294 21.59 0.94 14.67
CA ILE A 294 20.74 0.51 13.54
C ILE A 294 21.52 0.59 12.22
N TRP A 295 22.17 1.71 11.93
CA TRP A 295 22.95 1.88 10.70
C TRP A 295 24.07 0.85 10.58
N ALA A 296 24.80 0.58 11.67
CA ALA A 296 25.84 -0.44 11.70
C ALA A 296 25.27 -1.85 11.44
N SER A 297 24.17 -2.21 12.12
CA SER A 297 23.52 -3.52 11.95
C SER A 297 22.97 -3.77 10.54
N LYS A 298 22.68 -2.70 9.81
CA LYS A 298 22.14 -2.72 8.44
C LYS A 298 23.23 -2.57 7.37
N ASP A 299 24.51 -2.54 7.78
CA ASP A 299 25.68 -2.30 6.93
C ASP A 299 25.45 -1.09 6.00
N ARG A 300 24.99 0.03 6.58
CA ARG A 300 24.71 1.23 5.80
C ARG A 300 26.01 1.82 5.22
N PRO A 301 25.99 2.36 3.98
CA PRO A 301 27.18 2.98 3.40
C PRO A 301 27.70 4.16 4.24
N PHE A 302 29.01 4.31 4.34
CA PHE A 302 29.64 5.37 5.13
C PHE A 302 29.17 6.76 4.71
N LYS A 303 29.07 6.99 3.39
CA LYS A 303 28.61 8.27 2.85
C LYS A 303 27.16 8.59 3.27
N TYR A 304 26.29 7.58 3.28
CA TYR A 304 24.91 7.74 3.74
C TYR A 304 24.86 8.17 5.22
N VAL A 305 25.66 7.51 6.07
CA VAL A 305 25.69 7.85 7.51
C VAL A 305 26.27 9.25 7.75
N GLN A 306 27.31 9.65 7.01
CA GLN A 306 27.82 11.02 7.06
C GLN A 306 26.73 12.05 6.68
N ASP A 307 25.98 11.78 5.62
CA ASP A 307 24.91 12.67 5.18
C ASP A 307 23.76 12.74 6.20
N MET A 308 23.41 11.62 6.85
CA MET A 308 22.43 11.56 7.95
C MET A 308 22.87 12.39 9.16
N LEU A 309 24.16 12.35 9.50
CA LEU A 309 24.76 13.10 10.61
C LEU A 309 25.07 14.57 10.27
N GLY A 310 24.92 14.96 8.99
CA GLY A 310 25.25 16.31 8.53
C GLY A 310 26.75 16.61 8.50
N ILE A 311 27.58 15.59 8.26
CA ILE A 311 29.04 15.68 8.24
C ILE A 311 29.52 15.87 6.80
N ASN A 312 30.29 16.92 6.54
CA ASN A 312 30.82 17.21 5.21
C ASN A 312 32.12 16.47 4.92
N GLY A 313 32.06 15.13 4.94
CA GLY A 313 33.18 14.24 4.65
C GLY A 313 34.06 13.92 5.86
N ALA A 314 35.02 13.00 5.66
CA ALA A 314 35.78 12.39 6.76
C ALA A 314 36.69 13.36 7.54
N ARG A 315 36.94 14.55 7.01
CA ARG A 315 37.80 15.59 7.61
C ARG A 315 37.03 16.63 8.44
N ASP A 316 35.71 16.54 8.49
CA ASP A 316 34.85 17.42 9.29
C ASP A 316 34.83 16.99 10.77
N THR A 317 36.03 16.86 11.36
CA THR A 317 36.26 16.36 12.74
C THR A 317 35.82 17.33 13.82
N LEU A 318 35.62 18.61 13.46
CA LEU A 318 35.12 19.65 14.35
C LEU A 318 33.58 19.61 14.50
N ASN A 319 32.90 18.81 13.68
CA ASN A 319 31.45 18.63 13.77
C ASN A 319 31.09 17.87 15.05
N ALA A 320 30.16 18.41 15.84
CA ALA A 320 29.71 17.80 17.09
C ALA A 320 29.15 16.36 16.90
N ASN A 321 28.69 16.03 15.70
CA ASN A 321 28.18 14.71 15.36
C ASN A 321 29.27 13.73 14.90
N TYR A 322 30.52 14.16 14.70
CA TYR A 322 31.61 13.30 14.23
C TYR A 322 31.86 12.12 15.16
N LYS A 323 31.73 12.31 16.49
CA LYS A 323 31.81 11.24 17.49
C LYS A 323 30.86 10.07 17.23
N TYR A 324 29.70 10.32 16.62
CA TYR A 324 28.73 9.30 16.27
C TYR A 324 29.11 8.53 15.00
N PHE A 325 29.81 9.19 14.07
CA PHE A 325 30.37 8.54 12.89
C PHE A 325 31.51 7.58 13.28
N GLU A 326 32.36 7.98 14.23
CA GLU A 326 33.40 7.08 14.77
C GLU A 326 32.80 5.86 15.47
N ASP A 327 31.75 6.04 16.27
CA ASP A 327 31.03 4.93 16.91
C ASP A 327 30.41 3.98 15.86
N PHE A 328 29.84 4.53 14.80
CA PHE A 328 29.33 3.75 13.67
C PHE A 328 30.42 2.89 13.00
N VAL A 329 31.59 3.48 12.71
CA VAL A 329 32.71 2.73 12.10
C VAL A 329 33.18 1.61 13.01
N LYS A 330 33.37 1.89 14.31
CA LYS A 330 33.78 0.88 15.30
C LYS A 330 32.81 -0.30 15.34
N ARG A 331 31.50 -0.02 15.43
CA ARG A 331 30.46 -1.07 15.45
C ARG A 331 30.42 -1.88 14.16
N THR A 332 30.61 -1.23 13.02
CA THR A 332 30.58 -1.90 11.72
C THR A 332 31.75 -2.88 11.57
N ASN A 333 32.93 -2.53 12.10
CA ASN A 333 34.09 -3.43 12.09
C ASN A 333 33.88 -4.65 13.01
N ILE A 334 33.37 -4.42 14.23
CA ILE A 334 33.06 -5.52 15.18
C ILE A 334 32.05 -6.52 14.60
N LEU A 335 31.10 -6.07 13.77
CA LEU A 335 30.11 -6.96 13.15
C LEU A 335 30.65 -7.74 11.94
N LYS A 336 31.85 -7.41 11.44
CA LYS A 336 32.51 -8.05 10.29
C LYS A 336 33.59 -9.05 10.71
N GLU A 337 34.05 -8.95 11.95
CA GLU A 337 34.84 -9.96 12.67
C GLU A 337 33.92 -11.08 13.17
#